data_AF-A0A937LIH8-F1
#
_entry.id   AF-A0A937LIH8-F1
#
_cell.length_a   1.000
_cell.length_b   1.000
_cell.length_c   1.000
_cell.angle_alpha   90.00
_cell.angle_beta   90.00
_cell.angle_gamma   90.00
#
_symmetry.space_group_name_H-M   'P 1'
#
loop_
_entity.id
_entity.type
_entity.pdbx_description
1 polymer ?
#
loop_
_entity_poly.entity_id
_entity_poly.type
_entity_poly.pdbx_seq_one_letter_code
_entity_poly.pdbx_strand_id
1 'polypeptide(L)'
;MTKIRELITNLITLFFFFWTLVAAFAPFLEYEVFFPFRFEPLGSKEFDYIRLIVFKSSALFTLTLFTLNFWRRKRPLSAIAPVVVMCYSLVFFEILAFFTLEQFTDYKVNIYLMMFFASAGGLLHYRNINESNKIFQ
;
A
#
# COMPACT_ATOMS: atom_id res chain seq x y z
N MET A 1 -10.50 -6.18 21.17
CA MET A 1 -10.88 -5.40 19.95
C MET A 1 -12.38 -5.44 19.84
N THR A 2 -13.03 -4.31 19.57
CA THR A 2 -14.46 -4.29 19.24
C THR A 2 -14.69 -4.94 17.86
N LYS A 3 -15.77 -5.70 17.68
CA LYS A 3 -16.08 -6.40 16.41
C LYS A 3 -16.01 -5.48 15.18
N ILE A 4 -16.43 -4.22 15.34
CA ILE A 4 -16.40 -3.18 14.31
C ILE A 4 -14.97 -2.89 13.83
N ARG A 5 -14.01 -2.78 14.76
CA ARG A 5 -12.63 -2.45 14.42
C ARG A 5 -11.93 -3.57 13.64
N GLU A 6 -12.21 -4.81 14.00
CA GLU A 6 -11.71 -5.98 13.29
C GLU A 6 -12.26 -6.03 11.87
N LEU A 7 -13.57 -5.79 11.70
CA LEU A 7 -14.20 -5.66 10.39
C LEU A 7 -13.53 -4.57 9.55
N ILE A 8 -13.33 -3.36 10.09
CA ILE A 8 -12.67 -2.26 9.38
C ILE A 8 -11.26 -2.65 8.94
N THR A 9 -10.49 -3.29 9.83
CA THR A 9 -9.10 -3.66 9.52
C THR A 9 -9.05 -4.73 8.42
N ASN A 10 -9.97 -5.69 8.45
CA ASN A 10 -10.14 -6.69 7.41
C ASN A 10 -10.56 -6.07 6.07
N LEU A 11 -11.43 -5.06 6.08
CA LEU A 11 -11.81 -4.33 4.86
C LEU A 11 -10.62 -3.57 4.28
N ILE A 12 -9.81 -2.92 5.12
CA ILE A 12 -8.59 -2.22 4.69
C ILE A 12 -7.57 -3.18 4.07
N THR A 13 -7.30 -4.32 4.71
CA THR A 13 -6.36 -5.30 4.14
C THR A 13 -6.89 -5.92 2.85
N LEU A 14 -8.20 -6.17 2.75
CA LEU A 14 -8.82 -6.68 1.52
C LEU A 14 -8.74 -5.65 0.40
N PHE A 15 -8.99 -4.38 0.70
CA PHE A 15 -8.86 -3.29 -0.24
C PHE A 15 -7.42 -3.17 -0.74
N PHE A 16 -6.41 -3.19 0.15
CA PHE A 16 -5.01 -3.16 -0.27
C PHE A 16 -4.61 -4.38 -1.09
N PHE A 17 -5.12 -5.57 -0.75
CA PHE A 17 -4.89 -6.77 -1.55
C PHE A 17 -5.34 -6.58 -3.00
N PHE A 18 -6.59 -6.15 -3.21
CA PHE A 18 -7.11 -5.93 -4.57
C PHE A 18 -6.39 -4.80 -5.27
N TRP A 19 -6.15 -3.68 -4.58
CA TRP A 19 -5.49 -2.53 -5.18
C TRP A 19 -4.07 -2.86 -5.64
N THR A 20 -3.25 -3.45 -4.77
CA THR A 20 -1.87 -3.82 -5.10
C THR A 20 -1.83 -4.86 -6.22
N LEU A 21 -2.75 -5.82 -6.23
CA LEU A 21 -2.84 -6.82 -7.29
C LEU A 21 -3.15 -6.17 -8.63
N VAL A 22 -4.19 -5.34 -8.70
CA VAL A 22 -4.59 -4.66 -9.94
C VAL A 22 -3.48 -3.72 -10.42
N ALA A 23 -2.90 -2.92 -9.53
CA ALA A 23 -1.85 -1.96 -9.87
C ALA A 23 -0.52 -2.64 -10.28
N ALA A 24 -0.23 -3.85 -9.79
CA ALA A 24 0.94 -4.61 -10.20
C ALA A 24 0.83 -5.17 -11.63
N PHE A 25 -0.37 -5.54 -12.08
CA PHE A 25 -0.58 -6.16 -13.39
C PHE A 25 -1.05 -5.19 -14.47
N ALA A 26 -1.67 -4.06 -14.10
CA ALA A 26 -2.17 -3.08 -15.05
C ALA A 26 -1.14 -2.60 -16.09
N PRO A 27 0.15 -2.40 -15.75
CA PRO A 27 1.13 -1.94 -16.74
C PRO A 27 1.35 -2.92 -17.89
N PHE A 28 1.09 -4.22 -17.68
CA PHE A 28 1.17 -5.24 -18.73
C PHE A 28 -0.05 -5.24 -19.67
N LEU A 29 -1.08 -4.45 -19.33
CA LEU A 29 -2.24 -4.16 -20.16
C LEU A 29 -2.19 -2.75 -20.76
N GLU A 30 -1.02 -2.11 -20.75
CA GLU A 30 -0.80 -0.74 -21.24
C GLU A 30 -1.43 0.38 -20.37
N TYR A 31 -1.77 0.08 -19.10
CA TYR A 31 -2.33 1.06 -18.16
C TYR A 31 -1.48 1.25 -16.90
N GLU A 32 -1.40 2.49 -16.41
CA GLU A 32 -0.99 2.78 -15.03
C GLU A 32 -2.21 2.94 -14.13
N VAL A 33 -2.10 2.46 -12.89
CA VAL A 33 -3.14 2.60 -11.88
C VAL A 33 -2.63 3.47 -10.75
N PHE A 34 -3.29 4.62 -10.58
CA PHE A 34 -3.10 5.49 -9.44
C PHE A 34 -4.12 5.18 -8.36
N PHE A 35 -3.71 5.39 -7.12
CA PHE A 35 -4.57 5.19 -5.97
C PHE A 35 -5.74 6.21 -5.98
N PRO A 36 -6.99 5.82 -5.65
CA PRO A 36 -7.41 4.48 -5.27
C PRO A 36 -7.73 3.56 -6.45
N PHE A 37 -8.18 4.03 -7.61
CA PHE A 37 -8.40 3.20 -8.82
C PHE A 37 -8.56 4.10 -10.06
N ARG A 38 -7.58 4.98 -10.30
CA ARG A 38 -7.57 5.83 -11.49
C ARG A 38 -6.66 5.20 -12.54
N PHE A 39 -7.24 4.79 -13.65
CA PHE A 39 -6.53 4.17 -14.76
C PHE A 39 -6.14 5.25 -15.75
N GLU A 40 -4.88 5.27 -16.14
CA GLU A 40 -4.36 6.14 -17.19
C GLU A 40 -3.54 5.32 -18.18
N PRO A 41 -3.52 5.67 -19.47
CA PRO A 41 -2.64 5.01 -20.43
C PRO A 41 -1.19 5.24 -20.05
N LEU A 42 -0.34 4.24 -20.32
CA LEU A 42 1.09 4.33 -20.06
C LEU A 42 1.74 5.52 -20.77
N GLY A 43 2.34 6.42 -19.98
CA GLY A 43 2.77 7.74 -20.47
C GLY A 43 4.05 7.74 -21.31
N SER A 44 4.97 6.82 -21.06
CA SER A 44 6.24 6.71 -21.79
C SER A 44 6.57 5.25 -22.11
N LYS A 45 7.25 5.02 -23.24
CA LYS A 45 7.81 3.71 -23.62
C LYS A 45 9.34 3.68 -23.53
N GLU A 46 9.93 4.70 -22.89
CA GLU A 46 11.37 4.75 -22.68
C GLU A 46 11.84 3.60 -21.78
N PHE A 47 13.03 3.09 -22.07
CA PHE A 47 13.57 1.90 -21.42
C PHE A 47 13.72 2.06 -19.90
N ASP A 48 14.20 3.21 -19.43
CA ASP A 48 14.37 3.46 -18.00
C ASP A 48 13.03 3.61 -17.26
N TYR A 49 12.03 4.19 -17.92
CA TYR A 49 10.67 4.25 -17.39
C TYR A 49 10.03 2.85 -17.30
N ILE A 50 10.23 1.99 -18.31
CA ILE A 50 9.79 0.59 -18.28
C ILE A 50 10.48 -0.17 -17.13
N ARG A 51 11.78 0.07 -16.87
CA ARG A 51 12.48 -0.53 -15.72
C ARG A 51 11.86 -0.09 -14.39
N LEU A 52 11.52 1.19 -14.24
CA LEU A 52 10.83 1.69 -13.04
C LEU A 52 9.46 1.03 -12.87
N ILE A 53 8.71 0.81 -13.96
CA ILE A 53 7.43 0.10 -13.94
C ILE A 53 7.61 -1.35 -13.50
N VAL A 54 8.61 -2.06 -14.01
CA VAL A 54 8.88 -3.44 -13.60
C VAL A 54 9.21 -3.52 -12.10
N PHE A 55 10.00 -2.56 -11.60
CA PHE A 55 10.33 -2.48 -10.18
C PHE A 55 9.09 -2.17 -9.32
N LYS A 56 8.29 -1.17 -9.71
CA LYS A 56 7.01 -0.81 -9.08
C LYS A 56 6.08 -2.02 -9.02
N SER A 57 5.91 -2.72 -10.13
CA SER A 57 5.04 -3.90 -10.25
C SER A 57 5.51 -5.04 -9.36
N SER A 58 6.82 -5.28 -9.30
CA SER A 58 7.42 -6.31 -8.45
C SER A 58 7.21 -6.02 -6.96
N ALA A 59 7.38 -4.75 -6.54
CA ALA A 59 7.14 -4.32 -5.17
C ALA A 59 5.66 -4.46 -4.78
N LEU A 60 4.74 -4.01 -5.65
CA LEU A 60 3.30 -4.13 -5.43
C LEU A 60 2.84 -5.60 -5.37
N PHE A 61 3.33 -6.46 -6.27
CA PHE A 61 3.01 -7.88 -6.24
C PHE A 61 3.54 -8.57 -4.98
N THR A 62 4.73 -8.18 -4.50
CA THR A 62 5.27 -8.66 -3.23
C THR A 62 4.35 -8.32 -2.06
N LEU A 63 3.81 -7.09 -2.02
CA LEU A 63 2.82 -6.67 -1.03
C LEU A 63 1.52 -7.47 -1.14
N THR A 64 1.06 -7.76 -2.36
CA THR A 64 -0.09 -8.64 -2.59
C THR A 64 0.13 -10.02 -1.99
N LEU A 65 1.31 -10.62 -2.19
CA LEU A 65 1.65 -11.94 -1.64
C LEU A 65 1.72 -11.92 -0.11
N PHE A 66 2.29 -10.89 0.51
CA PHE A 66 2.28 -10.75 1.97
C PHE A 66 0.87 -10.61 2.52
N THR A 67 0.03 -9.82 1.86
CA THR A 67 -1.38 -9.65 2.25
C THR A 67 -2.14 -10.96 2.08
N LEU A 68 -1.96 -11.69 0.98
CA LEU A 68 -2.57 -13.00 0.76
C LEU A 68 -2.14 -14.01 1.83
N ASN A 69 -0.85 -14.03 2.18
CA ASN A 69 -0.33 -14.91 3.22
C ASN A 69 -0.91 -14.57 4.60
N PHE A 70 -1.11 -13.30 4.91
CA PHE A 70 -1.83 -12.84 6.11
C PHE A 70 -3.25 -13.43 6.18
N TRP A 71 -3.97 -13.47 5.06
CA TRP A 71 -5.31 -14.08 5.01
C TRP A 71 -5.30 -15.61 5.06
N ARG A 72 -4.35 -16.27 4.39
CA ARG A 72 -4.29 -17.74 4.27
C ARG A 72 -3.77 -18.44 5.53
N ARG A 73 -2.70 -17.93 6.12
CA ARG A 73 -2.07 -18.54 7.31
C ARG A 73 -2.53 -17.72 8.51
N LYS A 74 -3.45 -18.26 9.32
CA LYS A 74 -3.95 -17.65 10.57
C LYS A 74 -2.86 -17.48 11.68
N ARG A 75 -1.59 -17.13 11.37
CA ARG A 75 -0.46 -16.79 12.29
C ARG A 75 0.74 -16.19 11.51
N PRO A 76 1.71 -15.49 12.15
CA PRO A 76 1.62 -14.36 13.08
C PRO A 76 1.95 -13.03 12.37
N LEU A 77 1.61 -11.89 12.98
CA LEU A 77 2.23 -10.55 12.97
C LEU A 77 3.12 -10.09 11.78
N SER A 78 4.12 -10.88 11.41
CA SER A 78 5.09 -10.54 10.36
C SER A 78 4.47 -10.39 8.98
N ALA A 79 3.29 -10.97 8.72
CA ALA A 79 2.63 -10.87 7.43
C ALA A 79 1.91 -9.52 7.20
N ILE A 80 1.49 -8.82 8.26
CA ILE A 80 0.82 -7.51 8.15
C ILE A 80 1.82 -6.35 8.25
N ALA A 81 2.98 -6.59 8.86
CA ALA A 81 4.02 -5.59 9.03
C ALA A 81 4.47 -4.94 7.69
N PRO A 82 4.64 -5.65 6.56
CA PRO A 82 4.95 -5.04 5.28
C PRO A 82 3.91 -4.02 4.81
N VAL A 83 2.62 -4.29 5.06
CA VAL A 83 1.52 -3.38 4.69
C VAL A 83 1.52 -2.15 5.60
N VAL A 84 1.81 -2.32 6.89
CA VAL A 84 1.99 -1.20 7.84
C VAL A 84 3.17 -0.32 7.42
N VAL A 85 4.31 -0.93 7.09
CA VAL A 85 5.52 -0.22 6.63
C VAL A 85 5.20 0.54 5.35
N MET A 86 4.53 -0.07 4.38
CA MET A 86 4.09 0.62 3.16
C MET A 86 3.25 1.85 3.48
N CYS A 87 2.27 1.76 4.38
CA CYS A 87 1.44 2.91 4.76
C CYS A 87 2.27 4.07 5.32
N TYR A 88 3.20 3.79 6.24
CA TYR A 88 4.06 4.84 6.80
C TYR A 88 5.07 5.39 5.80
N SER A 89 5.64 4.53 4.95
CA SER A 89 6.52 4.96 3.87
C SER A 89 5.81 5.86 2.88
N LEU A 90 4.56 5.57 2.52
CA LEU A 90 3.77 6.44 1.62
C LEU A 90 3.54 7.83 2.23
N VAL A 91 3.19 7.90 3.53
CA VAL A 91 3.06 9.20 4.22
C VAL A 91 4.40 9.94 4.24
N PHE A 92 5.49 9.25 4.56
CA PHE A 92 6.82 9.83 4.60
C PHE A 92 7.25 10.38 3.22
N PHE A 93 7.06 9.60 2.15
CA PHE A 93 7.42 10.02 0.80
C PHE A 93 6.51 11.12 0.25
N GLU A 94 5.22 11.15 0.58
CA GLU A 94 4.33 12.28 0.26
C GLU A 94 4.80 13.57 0.95
N ILE A 95 5.18 13.50 2.23
CA ILE A 95 5.75 14.66 2.95
C ILE A 95 7.05 15.12 2.27
N LEU A 96 7.94 14.19 1.92
CA LEU A 96 9.16 14.56 1.18
C LEU A 96 8.85 15.17 -0.18
N ALA A 97 7.87 14.63 -0.91
CA ALA A 97 7.47 15.12 -2.23
C ALA A 97 6.89 16.54 -2.14
N PHE A 98 6.13 16.85 -1.09
CA PHE A 98 5.65 18.22 -0.81
C PHE A 98 6.80 19.23 -0.73
N PHE A 99 7.88 18.87 -0.03
CA PHE A 99 9.03 19.76 0.15
C PHE A 99 10.01 19.78 -1.03
N THR A 100 9.93 18.81 -1.94
CA THR A 100 10.91 18.63 -3.01
C THR A 100 10.26 18.60 -4.39
N LEU A 101 9.57 17.51 -4.74
CA LEU A 101 9.04 17.25 -6.07
C LEU A 101 7.99 18.28 -6.52
N GLU A 102 7.15 18.79 -5.61
CA GLU A 102 6.14 19.80 -5.93
C GLU A 102 6.76 21.14 -6.38
N GLN A 103 8.04 21.38 -6.08
CA GLN A 103 8.76 22.57 -6.57
C GLN A 103 9.22 22.45 -8.03
N PHE A 104 9.34 21.22 -8.54
CA PHE A 104 9.94 20.92 -9.85
C PHE A 104 8.97 20.21 -10.81
N THR A 105 7.77 19.84 -10.36
CA THR A 105 6.81 19.04 -11.13
C THR A 105 5.38 19.52 -10.88
N ASP A 106 4.45 19.14 -11.75
CA ASP A 106 3.01 19.41 -11.58
C ASP A 106 2.33 18.54 -10.51
N TYR A 107 3.10 17.69 -9.82
CA TYR A 107 2.59 16.81 -8.78
C TYR A 107 2.14 17.61 -7.56
N LYS A 108 0.91 17.36 -7.12
CA LYS A 108 0.33 17.96 -5.93
C LYS A 108 0.06 16.88 -4.89
N VAL A 109 0.60 17.10 -3.69
CA VAL A 109 0.39 16.21 -2.56
C VAL A 109 -1.08 16.16 -2.16
N ASN A 110 -1.59 14.96 -1.94
CA ASN A 110 -2.98 14.75 -1.56
C ASN A 110 -3.10 14.49 -0.06
N ILE A 111 -3.46 15.52 0.70
CA ILE A 111 -3.57 15.44 2.16
C ILE A 111 -4.58 14.38 2.63
N TYR A 112 -5.67 14.15 1.88
CA TYR A 112 -6.66 13.13 2.21
C TYR A 112 -6.09 11.73 2.07
N LEU A 113 -5.24 11.53 1.06
CA LEU A 113 -4.54 10.27 0.82
C LEU A 113 -3.52 10.00 1.93
N MET A 114 -2.77 11.02 2.36
CA MET A 114 -1.88 10.91 3.52
C MET A 114 -2.64 10.55 4.81
N MET A 115 -3.75 11.22 5.10
CA MET A 115 -4.58 10.92 6.28
C MET A 115 -5.13 9.49 6.24
N PHE A 116 -5.54 9.03 5.05
CA PHE A 116 -5.96 7.65 4.84
C PHE A 116 -4.83 6.66 5.16
N PHE A 117 -3.62 6.86 4.63
CA PHE A 117 -2.50 5.96 4.88
C PHE A 117 -2.03 6.00 6.34
N ALA A 118 -1.99 7.17 6.97
CA ALA A 118 -1.64 7.30 8.38
C ALA A 118 -2.62 6.56 9.29
N SER A 119 -3.92 6.74 9.05
CA SER A 119 -4.97 6.06 9.82
C SER A 119 -5.02 4.56 9.58
N ALA A 120 -4.92 4.12 8.32
CA ALA A 120 -4.83 2.70 7.95
C ALA A 120 -3.60 2.03 8.58
N GLY A 121 -2.43 2.67 8.48
CA GLY A 121 -1.18 2.21 9.10
C GLY A 121 -1.32 2.08 10.62
N GLY A 122 -1.88 3.10 11.29
CA GLY A 122 -2.11 3.06 12.75
C GLY A 122 -3.09 1.96 13.18
N LEU A 123 -4.17 1.73 12.43
CA LEU A 123 -5.14 0.67 12.72
C LEU A 123 -4.50 -0.72 12.58
N LEU A 124 -3.77 -0.95 11.49
CA LEU A 124 -3.06 -2.20 11.21
C LEU A 124 -1.94 -2.44 12.22
N HIS A 125 -1.18 -1.41 12.58
CA HIS A 125 -0.10 -1.48 13.56
C HIS A 125 -0.63 -1.85 14.95
N TYR A 126 -1.72 -1.24 15.39
CA TYR A 126 -2.32 -1.59 16.67
C TYR A 126 -2.83 -3.04 16.70
N ARG A 127 -3.45 -3.50 15.60
CA ARG A 127 -3.86 -4.91 15.50
C ARG A 127 -2.65 -5.83 15.62
N ASN A 128 -1.55 -5.47 14.97
CA ASN A 128 -0.28 -6.17 15.07
C ASN A 128 0.17 -6.24 16.55
N ILE A 129 0.33 -5.13 17.26
CA ILE A 129 0.75 -5.15 18.68
C ILE A 129 -0.16 -6.03 19.55
N ASN A 130 -1.48 -5.91 19.38
CA ASN A 130 -2.44 -6.65 20.19
C ASN A 130 -2.40 -8.17 19.99
N GLU A 131 -2.12 -8.63 18.77
CA GLU A 131 -1.93 -10.06 18.52
C GLU A 131 -0.58 -10.55 19.05
N SER A 132 0.44 -9.69 19.10
CA SER A 132 1.76 -10.01 19.66
C SER A 132 1.68 -10.29 21.15
N ASN A 133 0.99 -9.42 21.87
CA ASN A 133 0.84 -9.56 23.32
C ASN A 133 0.04 -10.81 23.72
N LYS A 134 -0.72 -11.44 22.80
CA LYS A 134 -1.45 -12.69 23.08
C LYS A 134 -0.62 -13.95 22.85
N ILE A 135 0.46 -13.88 22.07
CA ILE A 135 1.30 -15.04 21.71
C ILE A 135 2.46 -15.20 22.70
N PHE A 136 2.97 -14.10 23.26
CA PHE A 136 4.11 -14.07 24.17
C PHE A 136 3.73 -13.86 25.65
N GLN A 137 2.46 -14.09 25.99
CA GLN A 137 2.00 -14.31 27.37
C GLN A 137 2.02 -15.80 27.68
#